data_AF-A0A3B0B604-F1
#
_entry.id   AF-A0A3B0B604-F1
#
_cell.length_a   1.000
_cell.length_b   1.000
_cell.length_c   1.000
_cell.angle_alpha   90.00
_cell.angle_beta   90.00
_cell.angle_gamma   90.00
#
_symmetry.space_group_name_H-M   'P 1'
#
loop_
_entity.id
_entity.type
_entity.pdbx_description
1 polymer ?
#
loop_
_entity_poly.entity_id
_entity_poly.type
_entity_poly.pdbx_seq_one_letter_code
_entity_poly.pdbx_strand_id
1 'polypeptide(L)'
;MTIGARRKHAYESDIITGERYIDKQTGFEGVATSVSFFQHACERVCLETYDTERKQVIEAVFDAPRLTHMQTGHTARVAKTGGPQMPNAQRGPVAR
;
A
#
# COMPACT_ATOMS: atom_id res chain seq x y z
N MET A 1 31.74 -2.06 -21.26
CA MET A 1 30.78 -1.32 -20.43
C MET A 1 29.57 -2.22 -20.22
N THR A 2 29.47 -2.88 -19.06
CA THR A 2 28.40 -3.84 -18.79
C THR A 2 27.23 -3.07 -18.18
N ILE A 3 26.08 -3.12 -18.86
CA ILE A 3 24.82 -2.52 -18.41
C ILE A 3 24.41 -3.21 -17.11
N GLY A 4 24.48 -2.47 -16.00
CA GLY A 4 24.10 -2.96 -14.68
C GLY A 4 22.66 -3.48 -14.69
N ALA A 5 22.48 -4.73 -14.25
CA ALA A 5 21.18 -5.35 -14.11
C ALA A 5 20.26 -4.45 -13.26
N ARG A 6 19.16 -3.96 -13.85
CA ARG A 6 18.07 -3.31 -13.12
C ARG A 6 17.62 -4.26 -12.01
N ARG A 7 17.83 -3.87 -10.74
CA ARG A 7 17.20 -4.55 -9.61
C ARG A 7 15.69 -4.51 -9.85
N LYS A 8 15.03 -5.67 -9.99
CA LYS A 8 13.57 -5.76 -9.98
C LYS A 8 13.12 -5.16 -8.64
N HIS A 9 12.41 -4.04 -8.68
CA HIS A 9 11.75 -3.49 -7.50
C HIS A 9 10.83 -4.59 -6.96
N ALA A 10 11.04 -5.00 -5.71
CA ALA A 10 10.44 -6.22 -5.16
C ALA A 10 8.94 -6.05 -4.82
N TYR A 11 8.42 -4.82 -4.87
CA TYR A 11 7.06 -4.48 -4.48
C TYR A 11 6.49 -3.40 -5.40
N GLU A 12 5.25 -3.58 -5.81
CA GLU A 12 4.43 -2.63 -6.58
C GLU A 12 3.25 -2.21 -5.68
N SER A 13 2.79 -0.97 -5.84
CA SER A 13 1.69 -0.38 -5.08
C SER A 13 0.77 0.41 -6.01
N ASP A 14 -0.54 0.29 -5.78
CA ASP A 14 -1.56 1.11 -6.45
C ASP A 14 -1.71 2.51 -5.81
N ILE A 15 -0.92 2.80 -4.78
CA ILE A 15 -0.99 4.05 -4.01
C ILE A 15 -0.04 5.07 -4.63
N ILE A 16 -0.57 6.24 -4.91
CA ILE A 16 0.17 7.39 -5.44
C ILE A 16 0.34 8.38 -4.30
N THR A 17 1.57 8.61 -3.86
CA THR A 17 1.86 9.61 -2.83
C THR A 17 1.52 11.01 -3.32
N GLY A 18 0.98 11.85 -2.44
CA GLY A 18 0.48 13.19 -2.78
C GLY A 18 -0.99 13.21 -3.20
N GLU A 19 -1.59 12.05 -3.52
CA GLU A 19 -3.01 11.95 -3.85
C GLU A 19 -3.89 11.72 -2.62
N ARG A 20 -5.19 12.02 -2.77
CA ARG A 20 -6.18 11.89 -1.70
C ARG A 20 -6.86 10.52 -1.70
N TYR A 21 -6.95 9.94 -0.51
CA TYR A 21 -7.61 8.66 -0.27
C TYR A 21 -8.58 8.76 0.92
N ILE A 22 -9.56 7.87 0.91
CA ILE A 22 -10.48 7.64 2.03
C ILE A 22 -10.37 6.20 2.49
N ASP A 23 -10.27 5.98 3.80
CA ASP A 23 -10.47 4.68 4.42
C ASP A 23 -11.96 4.37 4.53
N LYS A 24 -12.45 3.36 3.80
CA LYS A 24 -13.88 3.03 3.75
C LYS A 24 -14.49 2.57 5.07
N GLN A 25 -13.67 2.15 6.04
CA GLN A 25 -14.16 1.66 7.33
C GLN A 25 -14.38 2.78 8.34
N THR A 26 -13.45 3.72 8.44
CA THR A 26 -13.49 4.82 9.41
C THR A 26 -14.03 6.13 8.83
N GLY A 27 -14.02 6.27 7.50
CA GLY A 27 -14.29 7.54 6.82
C GLY A 27 -13.14 8.54 6.89
N PHE A 28 -11.96 8.14 7.39
CA PHE A 28 -10.80 9.02 7.45
C PHE A 28 -10.33 9.38 6.04
N GLU A 29 -10.27 10.68 5.75
CA GLU A 29 -9.77 11.24 4.50
C GLU A 29 -8.41 11.90 4.72
N GLY A 30 -7.47 11.67 3.82
CA GLY A 30 -6.16 12.32 3.87
C GLY A 30 -5.36 12.15 2.59
N VAL A 31 -4.21 12.81 2.55
CA VAL A 31 -3.20 12.70 1.49
C VAL A 31 -2.26 11.56 1.84
N ALA A 32 -1.97 10.68 0.88
CA ALA A 32 -0.98 9.62 1.07
C ALA A 32 0.43 10.20 1.15
N THR A 33 1.10 10.10 2.29
CA THR A 33 2.45 10.66 2.52
C THR A 33 3.55 9.60 2.49
N SER A 34 3.24 8.36 2.85
CA SER A 34 4.20 7.25 2.79
C SER A 34 3.53 5.91 2.54
N VAL A 35 4.25 5.00 1.89
CA VAL A 35 3.88 3.61 1.68
C VAL A 35 4.96 2.73 2.29
N SER A 36 4.56 1.82 3.18
CA SER A 36 5.45 0.90 3.89
C SER A 36 5.03 -0.54 3.61
N PHE A 37 6.00 -1.39 3.29
CA PHE A 37 5.77 -2.82 3.12
C PHE A 37 6.30 -3.57 4.35
N PHE A 38 5.39 -4.23 5.07
CA PHE A 38 5.73 -5.07 6.20
C PHE A 38 6.02 -6.50 5.73
N GLN A 39 6.32 -7.39 6.68
CA GLN A 39 6.49 -8.82 6.40
C GLN A 39 5.33 -9.32 5.51
N HIS A 40 5.67 -10.16 4.53
CA HIS A 40 4.72 -10.71 3.56
C HIS A 40 4.08 -9.72 2.58
N ALA A 41 4.74 -8.58 2.32
CA ALA A 41 4.24 -7.55 1.41
C ALA A 41 2.90 -6.92 1.87
N CYS A 42 2.66 -6.92 3.18
CA CYS A 42 1.53 -6.22 3.77
C CYS A 42 1.76 -4.71 3.62
N GLU A 43 1.13 -4.13 2.61
CA GLU A 43 1.22 -2.71 2.28
C GLU A 43 0.39 -1.87 3.25
N ARG A 44 1.05 -0.91 3.89
CA ARG A 44 0.45 0.08 4.78
C ARG A 44 0.72 1.48 4.23
N VAL A 45 -0.24 2.36 4.37
CA VAL A 45 -0.18 3.73 3.87
C VAL A 45 -0.44 4.70 5.00
N CYS A 46 0.43 5.69 5.17
CA CYS A 46 0.15 6.82 6.04
C CYS A 46 -0.68 7.85 5.28
N LEU A 47 -1.84 8.21 5.84
CA LEU A 47 -2.66 9.31 5.38
C LEU A 47 -2.52 10.48 6.36
N GLU A 48 -2.30 11.67 5.80
CA GLU A 48 -2.16 12.91 6.54
C GLU A 48 -3.32 13.86 6.19
N THR A 49 -3.89 14.53 7.19
CA THR A 49 -4.86 15.61 6.98
C THR A 49 -4.70 16.70 8.02
N TYR A 50 -5.20 17.89 7.74
CA TYR A 50 -5.14 19.01 8.69
C TYR A 50 -6.46 19.11 9.45
N ASP A 51 -6.39 18.92 10.77
CA ASP A 51 -7.51 19.11 11.67
C ASP A 51 -7.66 20.61 11.97
N THR A 52 -8.71 21.22 11.44
CA THR A 52 -8.96 22.67 11.57
C THR A 52 -9.37 23.08 12.98
N GLU A 53 -10.03 22.19 13.73
CA GLU A 53 -10.45 22.46 15.11
C GLU A 53 -9.23 22.44 16.04
N ARG A 54 -8.36 21.45 15.87
CA ARG A 54 -7.15 21.28 16.67
C ARG A 54 -5.95 22.08 16.15
N LYS A 55 -6.05 22.66 14.96
CA LYS A 55 -4.99 23.43 14.27
C LYS A 55 -3.68 22.66 14.17
N GLN A 56 -3.77 21.39 13.83
CA GLN A 56 -2.60 20.52 13.71
C GLN A 56 -2.78 19.52 12.59
N VAL A 57 -1.66 19.04 12.08
CA VAL A 57 -1.62 17.88 11.20
C VAL A 57 -1.93 16.64 12.03
N ILE A 58 -2.79 15.77 11.50
CA ILE A 58 -3.06 14.45 12.05
C ILE A 58 -2.70 13.39 11.02
N GLU A 59 -2.14 12.29 11.51
CA GLU A 59 -1.64 11.19 10.69
C GLU A 59 -2.29 9.88 11.16
N ALA A 60 -2.62 9.01 10.22
CA ALA A 60 -3.09 7.67 10.52
C ALA A 60 -2.61 6.66 9.46
N VAL A 61 -2.25 5.46 9.92
CA VAL A 61 -1.74 4.38 9.06
C VAL A 61 -2.82 3.34 8.82
N PHE A 62 -3.08 3.03 7.54
CA PHE A 62 -4.11 2.09 7.11
C PHE A 62 -3.54 0.96 6.26
N ASP A 63 -4.25 -0.17 6.19
CA ASP A 63 -3.99 -1.19 5.16
C ASP A 63 -4.39 -0.65 3.79
N ALA A 64 -3.51 -0.78 2.80
CA ALA A 64 -3.79 -0.33 1.43
C ALA A 64 -5.14 -0.83 0.86
N PRO A 65 -5.55 -2.11 1.00
CA PRO A 65 -6.83 -2.57 0.43
C PRO A 65 -8.10 -1.96 1.04
N ARG A 66 -7.98 -1.19 2.13
CA ARG A 66 -9.11 -0.43 2.69
C ARG A 66 -9.24 0.96 2.07
N LEU A 67 -8.20 1.44 1.40
CA LEU A 67 -8.12 2.78 0.85
C LEU A 67 -8.72 2.87 -0.54
N THR A 68 -9.50 3.92 -0.76
CA THR A 68 -10.08 4.25 -2.05
C THR A 68 -9.58 5.62 -2.49
N HIS A 69 -9.02 5.69 -3.70
CA HIS A 69 -8.59 6.95 -4.29
C HIS A 69 -9.81 7.83 -4.55
N MET A 70 -9.85 9.03 -3.98
CA MET A 70 -11.06 9.85 -3.97
C MET A 70 -11.45 10.36 -5.36
N GLN A 71 -10.48 10.65 -6.22
CA GLN A 71 -10.76 11.18 -7.55
C GLN A 71 -11.22 10.09 -8.54
N THR A 72 -10.63 8.90 -8.47
CA THR A 72 -10.90 7.82 -9.45
C THR A 72 -11.87 6.77 -8.92
N GLY A 73 -12.14 6.74 -7.61
CA GLY A 73 -12.92 5.69 -6.96
C GLY A 73 -12.22 4.32 -6.91
N HIS A 74 -10.96 4.23 -7.35
CA HIS A 74 -10.22 2.97 -7.37
C HIS A 74 -9.78 2.57 -5.96
N THR A 75 -10.21 1.39 -5.51
CA THR A 75 -9.72 0.77 -4.27
C THR A 75 -8.38 0.09 -4.57
N ALA A 76 -7.35 0.39 -3.79
CA ALA A 76 -6.03 -0.23 -3.97
C ALA A 76 -6.13 -1.76 -3.80
N ARG A 77 -5.40 -2.50 -4.63
CA ARG A 77 -5.37 -3.96 -4.59
C ARG A 77 -4.05 -4.43 -4.01
N VAL A 78 -4.10 -5.50 -3.22
CA VAL A 78 -2.88 -6.21 -2.83
C VAL A 78 -2.57 -7.21 -3.93
N ALA A 79 -1.43 -7.05 -4.60
CA ALA A 79 -1.02 -7.96 -5.66
C ALA A 79 -0.82 -9.40 -5.17
N LYS A 80 -0.47 -9.60 -3.88
CA LYS A 80 -0.30 -10.92 -3.24
C LYS A 80 -0.25 -10.82 -1.72
N THR A 81 -0.96 -11.71 -1.04
CA THR A 81 -0.70 -12.06 0.37
C THR A 81 0.18 -13.32 0.40
N GLY A 82 1.19 -13.39 1.27
CA GLY A 82 1.91 -14.65 1.54
C GLY A 82 3.44 -14.69 1.44
N GLY A 83 4.17 -13.59 1.61
CA GLY A 83 5.64 -13.65 1.65
C GLY A 83 6.31 -13.38 0.31
N PRO A 84 7.60 -12.98 0.31
CA PRO A 84 8.38 -12.96 -0.92
C PRO A 84 8.31 -14.35 -1.55
N GLN A 85 7.90 -14.40 -2.82
CA GLN A 85 7.87 -15.64 -3.56
C GLN A 85 9.33 -16.08 -3.72
N MET A 86 9.74 -17.06 -2.91
CA MET A 86 11.02 -17.72 -3.10
C MET A 86 11.03 -18.16 -4.57
N PRO A 87 12.00 -17.74 -5.39
CA PRO A 87 12.01 -18.01 -6.83
C PRO A 87 11.99 -19.51 -7.19
N ASN A 88 12.07 -20.40 -6.18
CA ASN A 88 12.09 -21.83 -6.31
C ASN A 88 11.12 -22.60 -5.37
N ALA A 89 10.10 -21.95 -4.78
CA ALA A 89 9.11 -22.68 -3.99
C ALA A 89 8.20 -23.52 -4.90
N GLN A 90 8.60 -24.77 -5.18
CA GLN A 90 7.71 -25.78 -5.74
C GLN A 90 6.48 -25.88 -4.82
N ARG A 91 5.32 -25.52 -5.34
CA ARG A 91 4.05 -25.79 -4.66
C ARG A 91 3.90 -27.31 -4.59
N GLY A 92 3.99 -27.88 -3.39
CA GLY A 92 3.64 -29.27 -3.17
C GLY A 92 2.19 -29.54 -3.60
N PRO A 93 1.84 -30.79 -3.96
CA PRO A 93 0.50 -31.12 -4.41
C PRO A 93 -0.53 -30.78 -3.33
N VAL A 94 -1.59 -30.10 -3.73
CA VAL A 94 -2.75 -29.82 -2.87
C VAL A 94 -3.45 -31.15 -2.65
N ALA A 95 -3.37 -31.70 -1.43
CA ALA A 95 -4.17 -32.85 -1.03
C ALA A 95 -5.65 -32.44 -1.05
N ARG A 96 -6.49 -33.24 -1.74
CA ARG A 96 -7.95 -33.11 -1.75
C ARG A 96 -8.56 -33.82 -0.55
#